data_AF-C0BEL7-F1
#
_entry.id   AF-C0BEL7-F1
#
_cell.length_a   1.000
_cell.length_b   1.000
_cell.length_c   1.000
_cell.angle_alpha   90.00
_cell.angle_beta   90.00
_cell.angle_gamma   90.00
#
_symmetry.space_group_name_H-M   'P 1'
#
loop_
_entity.id
_entity.type
_entity.pdbx_description
1 polymer ?
#
loop_
_entity_poly.entity_id
_entity_poly.type
_entity_poly.pdbx_seq_one_letter_code
_entity_poly.pdbx_strand_id
1 'polypeptide(L)'
;MTKEWIPVVPAQHYFMGGIWVDSDSRTSMEHLYAVGETSCNGVHGANRLASNSLLESLVFAKRAAHKISGVENAVNPVLFCKEAI
;
A
#
# COMPACT_ATOMS: atom_id res chain seq x y z
N MET A 1 23.58 -21.91 -18.38
CA MET A 1 22.60 -20.85 -18.74
C MET A 1 22.38 -20.89 -20.24
N THR A 2 21.14 -20.76 -20.69
CA THR A 2 20.81 -20.72 -22.13
C THR A 2 21.23 -19.37 -22.73
N LYS A 3 21.54 -19.35 -24.03
CA LYS A 3 22.02 -18.15 -24.76
C LYS A 3 20.92 -17.40 -25.54
N GLU A 4 19.71 -17.93 -25.53
CA GLU A 4 18.58 -17.37 -26.27
C GLU A 4 17.91 -16.23 -25.48
N TRP A 5 17.39 -15.24 -26.21
CA TRP A 5 16.70 -14.09 -25.63
C TRP A 5 15.33 -14.49 -25.06
N ILE A 6 14.92 -13.82 -23.99
CA ILE A 6 13.54 -13.93 -23.49
C ILE A 6 12.68 -12.92 -24.28
N PRO A 7 11.66 -13.35 -25.03
CA PRO A 7 10.75 -12.42 -25.69
C PRO A 7 9.89 -11.70 -24.65
N VAL A 8 9.88 -10.37 -24.66
CA VAL A 8 9.11 -9.53 -23.73
C VAL A 8 8.26 -8.52 -24.47
N VAL A 9 7.08 -8.21 -23.92
CA VAL A 9 6.16 -7.17 -24.42
C VAL A 9 5.56 -6.41 -23.24
N PRO A 10 5.13 -5.14 -23.42
CA PRO A 10 4.40 -4.41 -22.40
C PRO A 10 3.08 -5.10 -22.04
N ALA A 11 2.71 -5.05 -20.76
CA ALA A 11 1.44 -5.55 -20.26
C ALA A 11 0.89 -4.63 -19.16
N GLN A 12 -0.42 -4.67 -18.93
CA GLN A 12 -1.01 -4.04 -17.75
C GLN A 12 -0.44 -4.73 -16.50
N HIS A 13 0.06 -3.92 -15.56
CA HIS A 13 0.82 -4.42 -14.42
C HIS A 13 0.30 -3.94 -13.07
N TYR A 14 -0.35 -2.77 -13.02
CA TYR A 14 -0.83 -2.19 -11.78
C TYR A 14 -2.04 -1.28 -12.01
N PHE A 15 -2.97 -1.27 -11.05
CA PHE A 15 -4.10 -0.34 -10.99
C PHE A 15 -3.81 0.77 -9.98
N MET A 16 -3.72 2.02 -10.46
CA MET A 16 -3.62 3.20 -9.58
C MET A 16 -4.99 3.66 -9.06
N GLY A 17 -6.06 3.31 -9.79
CA GLY A 17 -7.44 3.56 -9.37
C GLY A 17 -7.89 2.55 -8.31
N GLY A 18 -9.15 2.64 -7.90
CA GLY A 18 -9.71 1.76 -6.87
C GLY A 18 -10.73 2.49 -6.02
N ILE A 19 -11.02 1.93 -4.85
CA ILE A 19 -11.91 2.55 -3.86
C ILE A 19 -11.19 3.76 -3.26
N TRP A 20 -11.76 4.95 -3.39
CA TRP A 20 -11.20 6.14 -2.75
C TRP A 20 -11.16 5.95 -1.23
N VAL A 21 -10.01 6.26 -0.64
CA VAL A 21 -9.81 6.23 0.81
C VAL A 21 -9.06 7.45 1.30
N ASP A 22 -9.29 7.80 2.57
CA ASP A 22 -8.52 8.84 3.26
C ASP A 22 -7.12 8.35 3.70
N SER A 23 -6.38 9.20 4.42
CA SER A 23 -5.03 8.89 4.92
C SER A 23 -4.97 7.72 5.91
N ASP A 24 -6.11 7.32 6.46
CA ASP A 24 -6.30 6.23 7.41
C ASP A 24 -6.98 5.00 6.78
N SER A 25 -7.06 4.96 5.44
CA SER A 25 -7.66 3.86 4.66
C SER A 25 -9.18 3.73 4.81
N ARG A 26 -9.87 4.76 5.32
CA ARG A 26 -11.34 4.75 5.45
C ARG A 26 -11.97 5.07 4.11
N THR A 27 -12.97 4.29 3.73
CA THR A 27 -13.82 4.62 2.57
C THR A 27 -14.87 5.66 2.96
N SER A 28 -15.70 6.09 2.00
CA SER A 28 -16.89 6.92 2.30
C SER A 28 -18.00 6.17 3.03
N MET A 29 -17.93 4.83 3.11
CA MET A 29 -18.88 4.01 3.86
C MET A 29 -18.36 3.73 5.27
N GLU A 30 -19.22 3.91 6.26
CA GLU A 30 -18.89 3.61 7.65
C GLU A 30 -18.50 2.13 7.80
N HIS A 31 -17.49 1.89 8.65
CA HIS A 31 -16.96 0.55 8.95
C HIS A 31 -16.36 -0.21 7.76
N LEU A 32 -16.21 0.44 6.60
CA LEU A 32 -15.55 -0.14 5.42
C LEU A 32 -14.22 0.55 5.16
N TYR A 33 -13.17 -0.27 5.04
CA TYR A 33 -11.80 0.14 4.77
C TYR A 33 -11.30 -0.57 3.51
N ALA A 34 -10.41 0.09 2.76
CA ALA A 34 -9.73 -0.51 1.61
C ALA A 34 -8.24 -0.16 1.66
N VAL A 35 -7.38 -1.12 1.31
CA VAL A 35 -5.93 -0.99 1.38
C VAL A 35 -5.28 -1.66 0.17
N GLY A 36 -4.08 -1.21 -0.18
CA GLY A 36 -3.32 -1.78 -1.29
C GLY A 36 -3.86 -1.38 -2.66
N GLU A 37 -3.62 -2.23 -3.66
CA GLU A 37 -4.02 -1.99 -5.06
C GLU A 37 -5.54 -1.87 -5.26
N THR A 38 -6.36 -2.36 -4.33
CA THR A 38 -7.82 -2.14 -4.34
C THR A 38 -8.19 -0.69 -3.99
N SER A 39 -7.26 0.09 -3.43
CA SER A 39 -7.49 1.44 -2.90
C SER A 39 -6.91 2.53 -3.79
N CYS A 40 -7.61 3.66 -3.86
CA CYS A 40 -7.14 4.91 -4.43
C CYS A 40 -6.87 5.89 -3.26
N ASN A 41 -5.72 5.69 -2.62
CA ASN A 41 -5.28 6.47 -1.45
C ASN A 41 -4.55 7.79 -1.80
N GLY A 42 -4.40 8.09 -3.10
CA GLY A 42 -3.77 9.31 -3.62
C GLY A 42 -2.23 9.31 -3.70
N VAL A 43 -1.51 8.34 -3.13
CA VAL A 43 -0.02 8.38 -3.10
C VAL A 43 0.64 8.06 -4.44
N HIS A 44 -0.11 7.43 -5.36
CA HIS A 44 0.39 7.03 -6.67
C HIS A 44 0.08 8.04 -7.79
N GLY A 45 -0.83 8.98 -7.58
CA GLY A 45 -1.33 9.85 -8.64
C GLY A 45 -1.71 9.05 -9.90
N ALA A 46 -1.26 9.50 -11.06
CA ALA A 46 -1.49 8.81 -12.34
C ALA A 46 -0.42 7.78 -12.71
N ASN A 47 0.72 7.75 -12.01
CA ASN A 47 1.82 6.83 -12.31
C ASN A 47 2.56 6.47 -11.02
N ARG A 48 2.41 5.22 -10.60
CA ARG A 48 3.07 4.69 -9.42
C ARG A 48 4.59 4.61 -9.64
N LEU A 49 5.37 5.01 -8.63
CA LEU A 49 6.78 4.67 -8.52
C LEU A 49 6.99 3.17 -8.25
N ALA A 50 7.92 2.56 -8.97
CA ALA A 50 8.25 1.14 -8.84
C ALA A 50 8.59 0.76 -7.39
N SER A 51 8.36 -0.51 -7.03
CA SER A 51 8.61 -1.09 -5.69
C SER A 51 7.79 -0.55 -4.53
N ASN A 52 6.95 0.48 -4.73
CA ASN A 52 6.17 1.06 -3.64
C ASN A 52 4.84 0.36 -3.29
N SER A 53 4.31 -0.59 -4.07
CA SER A 53 2.96 -1.16 -3.83
C SER A 53 2.88 -1.97 -2.56
N LEU A 54 3.84 -2.87 -2.33
CA LEU A 54 3.84 -3.69 -1.11
C LEU A 54 4.05 -2.82 0.14
N LEU A 55 4.91 -1.81 0.03
CA LEU A 55 5.16 -0.87 1.14
C LEU A 55 3.95 0.01 1.41
N GLU A 56 3.28 0.51 0.37
CA GLU A 56 2.01 1.23 0.47
C GLU A 56 0.97 0.36 1.18
N SER A 57 0.78 -0.88 0.70
CA SER A 57 -0.18 -1.81 1.29
C SER A 57 0.10 -2.05 2.77
N LEU A 58 1.37 -2.23 3.16
CA LEU A 58 1.77 -2.42 4.55
C LEU A 58 1.46 -1.20 5.43
N VAL A 59 1.79 0.00 4.95
CA VAL A 59 1.57 1.26 5.69
C VAL A 59 0.07 1.52 5.88
N PHE A 60 -0.72 1.42 4.82
CA PHE A 60 -2.15 1.70 4.87
C PHE A 60 -2.93 0.60 5.60
N ALA A 61 -2.52 -0.67 5.52
CA ALA A 61 -3.08 -1.75 6.34
C ALA A 61 -2.85 -1.53 7.84
N LYS A 62 -1.65 -1.11 8.22
CA LYS A 62 -1.34 -0.78 9.62
C LYS A 62 -2.23 0.36 10.13
N ARG A 63 -2.36 1.44 9.35
CA ARG A 63 -3.24 2.57 9.72
C ARG A 63 -4.70 2.16 9.86
N ALA A 64 -5.22 1.37 8.91
CA ALA A 64 -6.57 0.82 8.97
C ALA A 64 -6.78 0.00 10.26
N ALA A 65 -5.85 -0.90 10.56
CA ALA A 65 -5.91 -1.75 11.76
C ALA A 65 -5.93 -0.92 13.06
N HIS A 66 -5.17 0.18 13.14
CA HIS A 66 -5.21 1.10 14.28
C HIS A 66 -6.58 1.76 14.44
N LYS A 67 -7.18 2.23 13.33
CA LYS A 67 -8.53 2.82 13.39
C LYS A 67 -9.62 1.80 13.71
N ILE A 68 -9.50 0.57 13.22
CA ILE A 68 -10.45 -0.52 13.51
C ILE A 68 -10.37 -0.96 14.98
N SER A 69 -9.15 -1.09 15.52
CA SER A 69 -8.94 -1.57 16.90
C SER A 69 -9.12 -0.48 17.97
N GLY A 70 -9.12 0.80 17.58
CA GLY A 70 -9.11 1.92 18.53
C GLY A 70 -7.78 2.08 19.28
N VAL A 71 -6.74 1.33 18.89
CA VAL A 71 -5.42 1.38 19.52
C VAL A 71 -4.51 2.24 18.66
N GLU A 72 -4.12 3.42 19.15
CA GLU A 72 -3.03 4.20 18.56
C GLU A 72 -1.69 3.65 19.05
N ASN A 73 -1.06 2.75 18.27
CA ASN A 73 0.35 2.46 18.53
C ASN A 73 1.16 3.61 17.94
N ALA A 74 1.62 4.51 18.80
CA ALA A 74 2.67 5.45 18.46
C ALA A 74 3.86 4.63 17.93
N VAL A 75 4.09 4.68 16.62
CA VAL A 75 5.32 4.11 16.05
C VAL A 75 6.45 4.98 16.56
N ASN A 76 7.16 4.51 17.58
CA ASN A 76 8.41 5.12 17.97
C ASN A 76 9.43 4.76 16.88
N PRO A 77 9.87 5.71 16.02
CA PRO A 77 10.74 5.39 14.88
C PRO A 77 12.06 4.76 15.32
N VAL A 78 12.48 5.05 16.56
CA VAL A 78 13.71 4.55 17.18
C VAL A 78 13.60 3.08 17.60
N LEU A 79 12.39 2.60 17.93
CA LEU A 79 12.19 1.20 18.35
C LEU A 79 12.07 0.26 17.13
N PHE A 80 11.39 0.71 16.08
CA PHE A 80 11.22 -0.08 14.85
C PHE A 80 12.56 -0.42 14.16
N CYS A 81 13.54 0.48 14.22
CA CYS A 81 14.87 0.24 13.66
C CYS A 81 15.72 -0.73 14.52
N LYS A 82 15.38 -0.91 15.80
CA LYS A 82 16.09 -1.82 16.71
C LYS A 82 15.59 -3.27 16.65
N GLU A 83 14.36 -3.49 16.21
CA GLU A 83 13.77 -4.84 16.10
C GLU A 83 13.97 -5.49 14.72
N ALA A 84 14.44 -4.71 13.74
CA ALA A 84 14.64 -5.14 12.36
C ALA A 84 16.11 -5.51 12.01
N ILE A 85 17.00 -5.57 13.01
CA ILE A 85 18.42 -5.95 12.92
C ILE A 85 18.67 -7.01 13.99
#